data_AF-A0AAD5A6F6-F1
#
_entry.id   AF-A0AAD5A6F6-F1
#
_cell.length_a   1.000
_cell.length_b   1.000
_cell.length_c   1.000
_cell.angle_alpha   90.00
_cell.angle_beta   90.00
_cell.angle_gamma   90.00
#
_symmetry.space_group_name_H-M   'P 1'
#
loop_
_entity.id
_entity.type
_entity.pdbx_description
1 polymer ?
#
loop_
_entity_poly.entity_id
_entity_poly.type
_entity_poly.pdbx_seq_one_letter_code
_entity_poly.pdbx_strand_id
1 'polypeptide(L)'
;MRIATELKDKREIILFAYRTQDYDELNVWREKDGRLSLYLRSSGDAVMFDLLPLNEFPTHLCVTWESITGATSFWVNGLRSMVKIYRRGHRVDPNGAVILGQDPDSLLGSFDKDQSFKGEISDVHMWDSVLSASQILELYENPCGAQGGNVIDWNSDQFQTFKNVVVLTNIN
;
A
#
# COMPACT_ATOMS: atom_id res chain seq x y z
N MET A 1 -4.57 -0.38 -5.06
CA MET A 1 -3.69 0.67 -5.62
C MET A 1 -3.00 0.16 -6.86
N ARG A 2 -2.71 1.04 -7.81
CA ARG A 2 -1.89 0.78 -8.97
C ARG A 2 -0.59 1.55 -8.85
N ILE A 3 0.53 0.86 -9.10
CA ILE A 3 1.87 1.41 -8.91
C ILE A 3 2.71 1.12 -10.14
N ALA A 4 3.39 2.15 -10.66
CA ALA A 4 4.49 2.03 -11.61
C ALA A 4 5.70 2.80 -11.08
N THR A 5 6.91 2.26 -11.19
CA THR A 5 8.13 2.93 -10.70
C THR A 5 9.32 2.68 -11.61
N GLU A 6 10.11 3.73 -11.83
CA GLU A 6 11.39 3.66 -12.56
C GLU A 6 12.58 3.27 -11.65
N LEU A 7 12.36 3.17 -10.34
CA LEU A 7 13.41 2.87 -9.37
C LEU A 7 13.80 1.39 -9.45
N LYS A 8 15.00 1.11 -9.99
CA LYS A 8 15.56 -0.24 -10.18
C LYS A 8 16.67 -0.59 -9.19
N ASP A 9 16.99 0.32 -8.27
CA ASP A 9 18.06 0.23 -7.31
C ASP A 9 17.69 -0.59 -6.06
N LYS A 10 18.71 -1.05 -5.32
CA LYS A 10 18.59 -1.81 -4.07
C LYS A 10 18.30 -0.89 -2.87
N ARG A 11 17.29 -0.04 -3.01
CA ARG A 11 16.77 0.78 -1.91
C ARG A 11 15.41 0.27 -1.47
N GLU A 12 15.10 0.51 -0.19
CA GLU A 12 13.73 0.44 0.31
C GLU A 12 12.90 1.55 -0.35
N ILE A 13 11.65 1.23 -0.67
CA ILE A 13 10.68 2.18 -1.19
C ILE A 13 9.37 2.02 -0.45
N ILE A 14 8.90 3.10 0.16
CA ILE A 14 7.57 3.17 0.74
C ILE A 14 6.51 3.20 -0.37
N LEU A 15 5.52 2.32 -0.28
CA LEU A 15 4.40 2.25 -1.23
C LEU A 15 3.12 2.84 -0.61
N PHE A 16 2.92 2.62 0.69
CA PHE A 16 1.80 3.15 1.46
C PHE A 16 2.22 3.28 2.92
N ALA A 17 1.98 4.43 3.55
CA ALA A 17 2.21 4.64 4.97
C ALA A 17 0.93 5.11 5.66
N TYR A 18 0.57 4.46 6.76
CA TYR A 18 -0.40 4.96 7.72
C TYR A 18 0.28 5.05 9.08
N ARG A 19 0.39 6.28 9.58
CA ARG A 19 1.13 6.58 10.80
C ARG A 19 0.24 7.21 11.86
N THR A 20 0.29 6.67 13.07
CA THR A 20 -0.29 7.30 14.26
C THR A 20 0.74 8.21 14.93
N GLN A 21 0.39 8.82 16.07
CA GLN A 21 1.28 9.71 16.80
C GLN A 21 2.67 9.07 17.05
N ASP A 22 2.68 7.79 17.43
CA ASP A 22 3.87 7.12 17.95
C ASP A 22 4.34 5.93 17.11
N TYR A 23 3.56 5.47 16.12
CA TYR A 23 3.84 4.21 15.43
C TYR A 23 3.66 4.29 13.92
N ASP A 24 4.54 3.58 13.21
CA ASP A 24 4.28 3.06 11.86
C ASP A 24 3.19 1.99 11.96
N GLU A 25 1.94 2.45 11.89
CA GLU A 25 0.79 1.65 12.26
C GLU A 25 0.45 0.64 11.15
N LEU A 26 0.53 1.06 9.88
CA LEU A 26 0.40 0.16 8.73
C LEU A 26 1.24 0.70 7.57
N ASN A 27 2.34 0.01 7.25
CA ASN A 27 3.19 0.37 6.12
C ASN A 27 3.33 -0.78 5.12
N VAL A 28 3.33 -0.45 3.83
CA VAL A 28 3.63 -1.36 2.72
C VAL A 28 4.88 -0.90 2.01
N TRP A 29 5.86 -1.78 1.85
CA TRP A 29 7.14 -1.46 1.24
C TRP A 29 7.52 -2.41 0.11
N ARG A 30 8.42 -1.93 -0.74
CA ARG A 30 9.38 -2.77 -1.44
C ARG A 30 10.72 -2.68 -0.72
N GLU A 31 11.20 -3.80 -0.22
CA GLU A 31 12.46 -3.91 0.53
C GLU A 31 13.69 -3.80 -0.39
N LYS A 32 14.87 -3.58 0.19
CA LYS A 32 16.15 -3.51 -0.54
C LYS A 32 16.47 -4.76 -1.36
N ASP A 33 15.96 -5.92 -0.93
CA ASP A 33 16.13 -7.19 -1.62
C ASP A 33 15.04 -7.49 -2.67
N GLY A 34 14.10 -6.55 -2.87
CA GLY A 34 13.04 -6.63 -3.86
C GLY A 34 11.74 -7.25 -3.36
N ARG A 35 11.71 -7.81 -2.15
CA ARG A 35 10.48 -8.37 -1.57
C ARG A 35 9.47 -7.27 -1.24
N LEU A 36 8.18 -7.60 -1.31
CA LEU A 36 7.13 -6.74 -0.80
C LEU A 36 6.84 -7.08 0.66
N SER A 37 6.56 -6.09 1.49
CA SER A 37 6.34 -6.30 2.91
C SER A 37 5.15 -5.52 3.43
N LEU A 38 4.53 -6.07 4.48
CA LEU A 38 3.53 -5.41 5.31
C LEU A 38 4.07 -5.33 6.74
N TYR A 39 4.06 -4.13 7.28
CA TYR A 39 4.30 -3.85 8.69
C TYR A 39 3.00 -3.43 9.37
N LEU A 40 2.75 -3.95 10.57
CA LEU A 40 1.66 -3.50 11.44
C LEU A 40 2.21 -3.15 12.82
N ARG A 41 2.18 -1.86 13.17
CA ARG A 41 2.77 -1.29 14.40
C ARG A 41 4.21 -1.79 14.64
N SER A 42 5.07 -1.63 13.63
CA SER A 42 6.47 -2.05 13.68
C SER A 42 7.30 -1.42 12.57
N SER A 43 8.57 -1.19 12.84
CA SER A 43 9.58 -0.79 11.83
C SER A 43 10.69 -1.86 11.69
N GLY A 44 10.45 -3.08 12.17
CA GLY A 44 11.47 -4.16 12.15
C GLY A 44 10.94 -5.59 12.07
N ASP A 45 9.67 -5.83 12.39
CA ASP A 45 9.01 -7.13 12.24
C ASP A 45 7.90 -7.02 11.19
N ALA A 46 8.19 -7.47 9.97
CA ALA A 46 7.26 -7.51 8.85
C ALA A 46 6.97 -8.92 8.37
N VAL A 47 5.83 -9.08 7.71
CA VAL A 47 5.62 -10.21 6.81
C VAL A 47 6.05 -9.83 5.39
N MET A 48 6.99 -10.60 4.85
CA MET A 48 7.61 -10.33 3.54
C MET A 48 7.20 -11.39 2.51
N PHE A 49 7.04 -11.00 1.26
CA PHE A 49 6.66 -11.86 0.14
C PHE A 49 7.62 -11.66 -1.03
N ASP A 50 8.09 -12.76 -1.60
CA ASP A 50 8.88 -12.76 -2.82
C ASP A 50 7.91 -12.87 -4.01
N LEU A 51 7.73 -11.76 -4.73
CA LEU A 51 6.69 -11.56 -5.75
C LEU A 51 7.30 -10.93 -7.00
N LEU A 52 6.49 -10.77 -8.05
CA LEU A 52 6.93 -10.13 -9.28
C LEU A 52 7.45 -8.71 -9.01
N PRO A 53 8.63 -8.35 -9.53
CA PRO A 53 9.19 -7.01 -9.33
C PRO A 53 8.31 -5.91 -9.91
N LEU A 54 8.15 -4.83 -9.14
CA LEU A 54 7.58 -3.59 -9.64
C LEU A 54 8.50 -2.98 -10.71
N ASN A 55 7.90 -2.37 -11.72
CA ASN A 55 8.60 -1.77 -12.85
C ASN A 55 7.78 -0.60 -13.42
N GLU A 56 8.15 -0.13 -14.62
CA GLU A 56 7.53 1.02 -15.28
C GLU A 56 6.10 0.74 -15.80
N PHE A 57 5.64 -0.51 -15.83
CA PHE A 57 4.25 -0.85 -16.13
C PHE A 57 3.38 -0.79 -14.86
N PRO A 58 2.18 -0.19 -14.94
CA PRO A 58 1.23 -0.18 -13.83
C PRO A 58 0.90 -1.60 -13.34
N THR A 59 1.20 -1.84 -12.07
CA THR A 59 0.87 -3.09 -11.37
C THR A 59 -0.27 -2.84 -10.39
N HIS A 60 -1.37 -3.59 -10.52
CA HIS A 60 -2.44 -3.56 -9.52
C HIS A 60 -2.01 -4.39 -8.32
N LEU A 61 -1.79 -3.71 -7.20
CA LEU A 61 -1.30 -4.28 -5.95
C LEU A 61 -2.36 -4.16 -4.86
N CYS A 62 -2.69 -5.29 -4.24
CA CYS A 62 -3.49 -5.35 -3.03
C CYS A 62 -2.75 -6.13 -1.94
N VAL A 63 -3.05 -5.80 -0.68
CA VAL A 63 -2.70 -6.61 0.48
C VAL A 63 -3.96 -6.81 1.32
N THR A 64 -4.19 -8.05 1.75
CA THR A 64 -5.30 -8.40 2.65
C THR A 64 -4.72 -8.94 3.95
N TRP A 65 -5.26 -8.51 5.09
CA TRP A 65 -4.92 -9.01 6.42
C TRP A 65 -6.18 -9.09 7.29
N GLU A 66 -6.31 -10.15 8.08
CA GLU A 66 -7.41 -10.33 9.04
C GLU A 66 -6.87 -10.51 10.47
N SER A 67 -7.35 -9.70 11.41
CA SER A 67 -6.93 -9.77 12.82
C SER A 67 -7.14 -11.13 13.47
N ILE A 68 -8.30 -11.76 13.27
CA ILE A 68 -8.71 -12.99 13.97
C ILE A 68 -7.72 -14.13 13.71
N THR A 69 -7.37 -14.36 12.44
CA THR A 69 -6.49 -15.46 12.03
C THR A 69 -5.04 -15.03 11.83
N GLY A 70 -4.81 -13.75 11.55
CA GLY A 70 -3.55 -13.21 11.02
C GLY A 70 -3.33 -13.53 9.54
N ALA A 71 -4.32 -14.10 8.84
CA ALA A 71 -4.17 -14.49 7.44
C ALA A 71 -3.85 -13.27 6.57
N THR A 72 -2.69 -13.31 5.94
CA THR A 72 -2.14 -12.23 5.11
C THR A 72 -1.82 -12.74 3.72
N SER A 73 -2.18 -11.97 2.70
CA SER A 73 -1.84 -12.27 1.30
C SER A 73 -1.66 -10.98 0.52
N PHE A 74 -0.72 -11.01 -0.42
CA PHE A 74 -0.64 -10.00 -1.46
C PHE A 74 -1.38 -10.49 -2.70
N TRP A 75 -1.84 -9.54 -3.51
CA TRP A 75 -2.44 -9.79 -4.81
C TRP A 75 -1.74 -8.92 -5.84
N VAL A 76 -1.28 -9.53 -6.92
CA VAL A 76 -0.61 -8.86 -8.03
C VAL A 76 -1.42 -9.12 -9.29
N ASN A 77 -1.99 -8.06 -9.88
CA ASN A 77 -2.81 -8.14 -11.08
C ASN A 77 -3.96 -9.17 -10.95
N GLY A 78 -4.65 -9.16 -9.80
CA GLY A 78 -5.76 -10.07 -9.50
C GLY A 78 -5.34 -11.47 -9.06
N LEU A 79 -4.05 -11.81 -9.09
CA LEU A 79 -3.55 -13.13 -8.67
C LEU A 79 -3.08 -13.11 -7.21
N ARG A 80 -3.58 -14.04 -6.40
CA ARG A 80 -3.23 -14.16 -4.98
C ARG A 80 -1.87 -14.84 -4.78
N SER A 81 -1.10 -14.35 -3.81
CA SER A 81 0.03 -15.07 -3.23
C SER A 81 -0.42 -16.28 -2.40
N MET A 82 0.56 -17.03 -1.87
CA MET A 82 0.30 -17.91 -0.73
C MET A 82 -0.16 -17.11 0.50
N VAL A 83 -0.83 -17.76 1.45
CA VAL A 83 -1.20 -17.15 2.74
C VAL A 83 -0.04 -17.25 3.72
N LYS A 84 0.24 -16.18 4.44
CA LYS A 84 1.13 -16.16 5.62
C LYS A 84 0.33 -15.71 6.85
N ILE A 85 0.77 -16.10 8.05
CA ILE A 85 0.14 -15.67 9.30
C ILE A 85 0.99 -14.57 9.93
N TYR A 86 0.40 -13.40 10.15
CA TYR A 86 1.09 -12.23 10.68
C TYR A 86 0.17 -11.46 11.64
N ARG A 87 0.74 -11.03 12.78
CA ARG A 87 0.10 -10.13 13.76
C ARG A 87 -1.32 -10.53 14.15
N ARG A 88 -1.55 -11.80 14.46
CA ARG A 88 -2.84 -12.29 14.96
C ARG A 88 -3.28 -11.53 16.22
N GLY A 89 -4.53 -11.10 16.26
CA GLY A 89 -5.13 -10.36 17.38
C GLY A 89 -4.71 -8.90 17.46
N HIS A 90 -3.87 -8.41 16.55
CA HIS A 90 -3.55 -6.99 16.46
C HIS A 90 -4.78 -6.20 16.00
N ARG A 91 -4.80 -4.90 16.31
CA ARG A 91 -5.84 -3.96 15.88
C ARG A 91 -5.12 -2.71 15.40
N VAL A 92 -5.51 -2.26 14.21
CA VAL A 92 -5.04 -0.98 13.65
C VAL A 92 -5.66 0.16 14.46
N ASP A 93 -4.81 0.97 15.09
CA ASP A 93 -5.22 2.12 15.89
C ASP A 93 -5.74 3.25 14.99
N PRO A 94 -6.84 3.93 15.37
CA PRO A 94 -7.40 5.05 14.61
C PRO A 94 -6.58 6.34 14.83
N ASN A 95 -7.02 7.44 14.20
CA ASN A 95 -6.49 8.80 14.38
C ASN A 95 -5.04 9.00 13.90
N GLY A 96 -4.61 8.23 12.91
CA GLY A 96 -3.38 8.48 12.18
C GLY A 96 -3.61 9.32 10.91
N ALA A 97 -2.54 9.47 10.13
CA ALA A 97 -2.56 10.05 8.80
C ALA A 97 -2.07 9.04 7.77
N VAL A 98 -2.70 9.05 6.59
CA VAL A 98 -2.22 8.31 5.42
C VAL A 98 -1.29 9.22 4.61
N ILE A 99 -0.10 8.71 4.31
CA ILE A 99 0.91 9.40 3.51
C ILE A 99 1.28 8.49 2.33
N LEU A 100 1.32 9.06 1.13
CA LEU A 100 1.83 8.42 -0.06
C LEU A 100 3.15 9.07 -0.47
N GLY A 101 4.11 8.22 -0.83
CA GLY A 101 5.40 8.60 -1.42
C GLY A 101 6.51 9.02 -0.47
N GLN A 102 6.23 9.08 0.84
CA GLN A 102 7.24 9.28 1.88
C GLN A 102 6.92 8.39 3.09
N ASP A 103 7.95 7.98 3.81
CA ASP A 103 7.82 7.28 5.09
C ASP A 103 8.05 8.27 6.24
N PRO A 104 7.02 8.59 7.04
CA PRO A 104 7.16 9.52 8.15
C PRO A 104 7.75 8.82 9.39
N ASP A 105 8.95 9.22 9.85
CA ASP A 105 9.49 8.79 11.16
C ASP A 105 8.84 9.52 12.36
N SER A 106 8.01 10.53 12.08
CA SER A 106 7.20 11.28 13.05
C SER A 106 5.90 11.73 12.38
N LEU A 107 4.84 12.03 13.14
CA LEU A 107 3.56 12.44 12.54
C LEU A 107 3.75 13.61 11.54
N LEU A 108 3.55 13.32 10.25
CA LEU A 108 3.72 14.25 9.12
C LEU A 108 5.12 14.85 8.94
N GLY A 109 6.19 14.21 9.42
CA GLY A 109 7.55 14.72 9.29
C GLY A 109 8.64 13.67 9.43
N SER A 110 9.89 14.13 9.39
CA SER A 110 11.09 13.29 9.47
C SER A 110 11.14 12.25 8.34
N PHE A 111 11.16 12.75 7.10
CA PHE A 111 11.20 11.91 5.90
C PHE A 111 12.63 11.65 5.44
N ASP A 112 12.93 10.41 5.05
CA ASP A 112 14.17 10.05 4.35
C ASP A 112 13.98 10.00 2.82
N LYS A 113 14.75 10.83 2.11
CA LYS A 113 14.77 10.85 0.64
C LYS A 113 15.23 9.51 0.04
N ASP A 114 15.98 8.71 0.80
CA ASP A 114 16.49 7.41 0.36
C ASP A 114 15.44 6.30 0.51
N GLN A 115 14.26 6.63 1.06
CA GLN A 115 13.07 5.75 1.18
C GLN A 115 11.86 6.24 0.36
N SER A 116 11.86 7.48 -0.12
CA SER A 116 10.79 8.07 -0.94
C SER A 116 10.41 7.25 -2.18
N PHE A 117 9.12 7.29 -2.56
CA PHE A 117 8.65 6.76 -3.83
C PHE A 117 8.97 7.70 -5.01
N LYS A 118 9.23 7.11 -6.17
CA LYS A 118 9.30 7.83 -7.45
C LYS A 118 8.62 7.00 -8.54
N GLY A 119 7.59 7.57 -9.15
CA GLY A 119 6.77 6.89 -10.16
C GLY A 119 5.33 7.38 -10.12
N GLU A 120 4.40 6.51 -10.48
CA GLU A 120 2.97 6.77 -10.55
C GLU A 120 2.20 5.93 -9.52
N ILE A 121 1.26 6.57 -8.83
CA ILE A 121 0.29 5.93 -7.93
C ILE A 121 -1.11 6.37 -8.36
N SER A 122 -2.03 5.41 -8.48
CA SER A 122 -3.45 5.66 -8.72
C SER A 122 -4.31 4.60 -8.03
N ASP A 123 -5.63 4.78 -8.05
CA ASP A 123 -6.58 3.71 -7.71
C ASP A 123 -6.38 3.17 -6.27
N VAL A 124 -6.08 4.07 -5.32
CA VAL A 124 -5.85 3.73 -3.92
C VAL A 124 -7.18 3.65 -3.19
N HIS A 125 -7.60 2.42 -2.91
CA HIS A 125 -8.80 2.13 -2.14
C HIS A 125 -8.45 1.30 -0.90
N MET A 126 -9.23 1.45 0.16
CA MET A 126 -9.08 0.72 1.41
C MET A 126 -10.44 0.32 1.99
N TRP A 127 -10.50 -0.89 2.52
CA TRP A 127 -11.66 -1.45 3.20
C TRP A 127 -11.32 -1.87 4.62
N ASP A 128 -12.32 -1.86 5.49
CA ASP A 128 -12.24 -2.38 6.87
C ASP A 128 -12.48 -3.90 6.98
N SER A 129 -12.60 -4.58 5.84
CA SER A 129 -12.85 -6.01 5.72
C SER A 129 -12.03 -6.65 4.61
N VAL A 130 -11.82 -7.97 4.71
CA VAL A 130 -11.11 -8.73 3.68
C VAL A 130 -12.04 -8.95 2.48
N LEU A 131 -11.63 -8.44 1.32
CA LEU A 131 -12.33 -8.68 0.06
C LEU A 131 -12.17 -10.13 -0.42
N SER A 132 -13.20 -10.62 -1.10
CA SER A 132 -13.16 -11.91 -1.79
C SER A 132 -12.29 -11.87 -3.05
N ALA A 133 -11.88 -13.04 -3.53
CA ALA A 133 -11.09 -13.17 -4.76
C ALA A 133 -11.78 -12.53 -5.98
N SER A 134 -13.10 -12.69 -6.10
CA SER A 134 -13.89 -12.11 -7.19
C SER A 134 -13.95 -10.59 -7.10
N GLN A 135 -14.08 -10.01 -5.91
CA GLN A 135 -14.07 -8.55 -5.74
C GLN A 135 -12.70 -7.95 -6.09
N ILE A 136 -11.61 -8.61 -5.70
CA ILE A 136 -10.24 -8.17 -6.06
C ILE A 136 -10.00 -8.29 -7.57
N LEU A 137 -10.52 -9.35 -8.20
CA LEU A 137 -10.43 -9.51 -9.65
C LEU A 137 -11.24 -8.42 -10.38
N GLU A 138 -12.44 -8.08 -9.89
CA GLU A 138 -13.26 -7.01 -10.44
C GLU A 138 -12.55 -5.64 -10.36
N LEU A 139 -11.90 -5.32 -9.23
CA LEU A 139 -11.07 -4.12 -9.10
C LEU A 139 -9.90 -4.08 -10.10
N TYR A 140 -9.33 -5.25 -10.40
CA TYR A 140 -8.25 -5.36 -11.39
C TYR A 140 -8.75 -5.15 -12.82
N GLU A 141 -9.86 -5.79 -13.21
CA GLU A 141 -10.38 -5.80 -14.59
C GLU A 141 -11.21 -4.56 -14.93
N ASN A 142 -11.89 -3.97 -13.94
CA ASN A 142 -12.84 -2.86 -14.12
C ASN A 142 -12.61 -1.73 -13.09
N PRO A 143 -11.44 -1.05 -13.11
CA PRO A 143 -11.09 -0.04 -12.11
C PRO A 143 -12.07 1.14 -12.04
N CYS A 144 -12.73 1.49 -13.15
CA CYS A 144 -13.68 2.60 -13.19
C CYS A 144 -15.10 2.23 -12.76
N GLY A 145 -15.45 0.94 -12.77
CA GLY A 145 -16.82 0.47 -12.48
C GLY A 145 -16.96 -0.31 -11.17
N ALA A 146 -15.84 -0.71 -10.57
CA ALA A 146 -15.84 -1.37 -9.28
C ALA A 146 -16.25 -0.40 -8.16
N GLN A 147 -16.88 -0.95 -7.11
CA GLN A 147 -17.22 -0.17 -5.93
C GLN A 147 -15.96 0.27 -5.18
N GLY A 148 -15.88 1.57 -4.83
CA GLY A 148 -14.79 2.12 -4.03
C GLY A 148 -14.73 1.59 -2.59
N GLY A 149 -13.63 1.91 -1.91
CA GLY A 149 -13.40 1.56 -0.52
C GLY A 149 -14.34 2.27 0.45
N ASN A 150 -14.63 1.63 1.60
CA ASN A 150 -15.40 2.27 2.67
C ASN A 150 -14.52 2.98 3.72
N VAL A 151 -13.19 2.85 3.63
CA VAL A 151 -12.21 3.57 4.47
C VAL A 151 -11.46 4.62 3.66
N ILE A 152 -10.99 4.26 2.46
CA ILE A 152 -10.42 5.18 1.48
C ILE A 152 -11.03 4.87 0.12
N ASP A 153 -11.55 5.88 -0.55
CA ASP A 153 -12.05 5.81 -1.92
C ASP A 153 -11.36 6.85 -2.79
N TRP A 154 -10.45 6.39 -3.67
CA TRP A 154 -9.71 7.24 -4.61
C TRP A 154 -10.61 8.18 -5.43
N ASN A 155 -11.84 7.75 -5.73
CA ASN A 155 -12.74 8.50 -6.62
C ASN A 155 -13.49 9.63 -5.90
N SER A 156 -13.61 9.57 -4.57
CA SER A 156 -14.45 10.50 -3.80
C SER A 156 -13.70 11.23 -2.68
N ASP A 157 -12.64 10.63 -2.13
CA ASP A 157 -11.83 11.26 -1.09
C ASP A 157 -10.92 12.36 -1.63
N GLN A 158 -10.67 13.36 -0.77
CA GLN A 158 -9.82 14.50 -1.09
C GLN A 158 -8.38 14.24 -0.64
N PHE A 159 -7.42 14.38 -1.56
CA PHE A 159 -6.00 14.28 -1.26
C PHE A 159 -5.34 15.66 -1.32
N GLN A 160 -4.48 15.94 -0.35
CA GLN A 160 -3.63 17.14 -0.38
C GLN A 160 -2.26 16.77 -0.94
N THR A 161 -1.81 17.52 -1.95
CA THR A 161 -0.49 17.34 -2.54
C THR A 161 0.51 18.35 -1.97
N PHE A 162 1.76 17.91 -1.84
CA PHE A 162 2.84 18.74 -1.32
C PHE A 162 4.04 18.69 -2.27
N LYS A 163 4.65 19.86 -2.51
CA LYS A 163 5.88 19.99 -3.30
C LYS A 163 5.77 19.35 -4.69
N ASN A 164 6.69 18.45 -5.05
CA ASN A 164 6.87 17.91 -6.40
C ASN A 164 5.94 16.71 -6.69
N VAL A 165 4.64 16.88 -6.43
CA VAL A 165 3.61 15.91 -6.79
C VAL A 165 2.71 16.55 -7.84
N VAL A 166 2.56 15.88 -8.98
CA VAL A 166 1.70 16.34 -10.08
C VAL A 166 0.49 15.44 -10.14
N VAL A 167 -0.71 16.05 -10.06
CA VAL A 167 -1.97 15.33 -10.27
C VAL A 167 -2.31 15.43 -11.75
N LEU A 168 -2.36 14.27 -12.42
CA LEU A 168 -2.78 14.17 -13.81
C LEU A 168 -4.25 13.77 -13.86
N THR A 169 -5.11 14.66 -14.34
CA THR A 169 -6.50 14.34 -14.67
C THR A 169 -6.57 13.98 -16.16
N ASN A 170 -7.06 12.78 -16.48
CA ASN A 170 -7.22 12.21 -17.84
C ASN A 170 -5.97 11.53 -18.43
N ILE A 171 -5.60 10.38 -17.89
CA ILE A 171 -4.74 9.41 -18.60
C ILE A 171 -5.66 8.26 -19.05
N ASN A 172 -6.46 8.51 -20.09
CA ASN A 172 -7.15 7.47 -20.86
C ASN A 172 -6.41 7.29 -22.17
#